data_AF-A0A090SZA8-F1
#
_entry.id   AF-A0A090SZA8-F1
#
_cell.length_a   1.000
_cell.length_b   1.000
_cell.length_c   1.000
_cell.angle_alpha   90.00
_cell.angle_beta   90.00
_cell.angle_gamma   90.00
#
_symmetry.space_group_name_H-M   'P 1'
#
loop_
_entity.id
_entity.type
_entity.pdbx_description
1 polymer ?
#
loop_
_entity_poly.entity_id
_entity_poly.type
_entity_poly.pdbx_seq_one_letter_code
_entity_poly.pdbx_strand_id
1 'polypeptide(L)'
;MTVKTRFAPSPTGYLHVGGARTALYSWLFAKNQGGEFVLRIEDTDLERNSQEAVDAILEGMQWMGLEWDEGPYYQSKRFDRYNEMVDKLLAEDKAYKCYAPKELLEEIRAEQEANKEIPRYDANHPKIVAANAAAKDGDPCVIRFRNPKEGSVVFDDQIRGRIEIANSQMDDLIIRRTDGAPTYNFVVVVDDWDMGITHVFVVKTTSTTHHVKSTSMKL
;
A
#
# COMPACT_ATOMS: atom_id res chain seq x y z
N MET A 1 -5.23 -4.73 24.34
CA MET A 1 -4.42 -5.18 23.19
C MET A 1 -3.00 -4.77 23.46
N THR A 2 -2.03 -5.65 23.18
CA THR A 2 -0.61 -5.29 23.23
C THR A 2 -0.31 -4.28 22.13
N VAL A 3 0.43 -3.20 22.43
CA VAL A 3 0.85 -2.24 21.42
C VAL A 3 1.86 -2.92 20.50
N LYS A 4 1.64 -2.85 19.20
CA LYS A 4 2.59 -3.27 18.17
C LYS A 4 2.76 -2.17 17.12
N THR A 5 4.01 -1.80 16.88
CA THR A 5 4.42 -0.80 15.88
C THR A 5 5.36 -1.42 14.87
N ARG A 6 5.62 -0.74 13.75
CA ARG A 6 6.67 -1.15 12.81
C ARG A 6 7.48 0.01 12.24
N PHE A 7 8.71 -0.29 11.88
CA PHE A 7 9.47 0.48 10.91
C PHE A 7 9.56 -0.32 9.61
N ALA A 8 9.14 0.30 8.50
CA ALA A 8 9.00 -0.38 7.22
C ALA A 8 9.72 0.36 6.09
N PRO A 9 11.07 0.28 5.99
CA PRO A 9 11.83 0.97 4.96
C PRO A 9 11.89 0.17 3.64
N SER A 10 11.83 0.86 2.51
CA SER A 10 12.20 0.30 1.21
C SER A 10 13.71 0.43 0.99
N PRO A 11 14.43 -0.63 0.56
CA PRO A 11 15.88 -0.61 0.39
C PRO A 11 16.31 -0.02 -0.96
N THR A 12 15.78 1.16 -1.29
CA THR A 12 16.11 1.88 -2.54
C THR A 12 17.18 2.95 -2.37
N GLY A 13 17.87 2.94 -1.22
CA GLY A 13 18.88 3.91 -0.82
C GLY A 13 19.13 3.89 0.68
N TYR A 14 19.99 4.79 1.15
CA TYR A 14 20.39 4.85 2.56
C TYR A 14 19.28 5.36 3.47
N LEU A 15 19.34 4.94 4.74
CA LEU A 15 18.48 5.45 5.79
C LEU A 15 18.74 6.94 6.02
N HIS A 16 17.85 7.79 5.53
CA HIS A 16 17.89 9.23 5.73
C HIS A 16 17.31 9.62 7.10
N VAL A 17 17.59 10.84 7.55
CA VAL A 17 17.18 11.37 8.87
C VAL A 17 15.67 11.29 9.09
N GLY A 18 14.86 11.49 8.04
CA GLY A 18 13.41 11.35 8.11
C GLY A 18 12.95 9.92 8.43
N GLY A 19 13.61 8.93 7.81
CA GLY A 19 13.40 7.50 8.11
C GLY A 19 13.85 7.16 9.53
N ALA A 20 15.04 7.59 9.94
CA ALA A 20 15.56 7.36 11.29
C ALA A 20 14.64 7.94 12.38
N ARG A 21 14.10 9.15 12.17
CA ARG A 21 13.11 9.74 13.08
C ARG A 21 11.84 8.89 13.18
N THR A 22 11.37 8.33 12.06
CA THR A 22 10.17 7.48 12.04
C THR A 22 10.43 6.17 12.80
N ALA A 23 11.59 5.54 12.58
CA ALA A 23 12.02 4.36 13.33
C ALA A 23 12.09 4.64 14.84
N LEU A 24 12.72 5.76 15.22
CA LEU A 24 12.84 6.18 16.62
C LEU A 24 11.47 6.37 17.29
N TYR A 25 10.51 7.02 16.63
CA TYR A 25 9.17 7.23 17.20
C TYR A 25 8.38 5.93 17.35
N SER A 26 8.41 5.05 16.34
CA SER A 26 7.80 3.73 16.44
C SER A 26 8.41 2.94 17.61
N TRP A 27 9.73 2.92 17.70
CA TRP A 27 10.47 2.22 18.76
C TRP A 27 10.15 2.78 20.16
N LEU A 28 10.26 4.10 20.35
CA LEU A 28 9.96 4.75 21.63
C LEU A 28 8.53 4.49 22.07
N PHE A 29 7.57 4.56 21.14
CA PHE A 29 6.17 4.34 21.46
C PHE A 29 5.92 2.89 21.90
N ALA A 30 6.48 1.90 21.18
CA ALA A 30 6.38 0.50 21.58
C ALA A 30 7.00 0.26 22.96
N LYS A 31 8.25 0.70 23.17
CA LYS A 31 8.95 0.47 24.45
C LYS A 31 8.28 1.17 25.63
N ASN A 32 7.79 2.40 25.46
CA ASN A 32 7.07 3.12 26.51
C ASN A 32 5.74 2.45 26.90
N GLN A 33 5.13 1.69 25.98
CA GLN A 33 3.87 0.98 26.23
C GLN A 33 4.08 -0.50 26.60
N GLY A 34 5.33 -0.96 26.76
CA GLY A 34 5.63 -2.38 26.95
C GLY A 34 5.18 -3.26 25.78
N GLY A 35 5.15 -2.69 24.57
CA GLY A 35 4.75 -3.32 23.33
C GLY A 35 5.90 -3.82 22.47
N GLU A 36 5.58 -4.24 21.25
CA GLU A 36 6.51 -4.83 20.28
C GLU A 36 6.82 -3.87 19.13
N PHE A 37 8.08 -3.86 18.71
CA PHE A 37 8.59 -3.10 17.57
C PHE A 37 9.04 -4.05 16.46
N VAL A 38 8.37 -3.97 15.30
CA VAL A 38 8.62 -4.85 14.15
C VAL A 38 9.50 -4.15 13.11
N LEU A 39 10.47 -4.87 12.55
CA LEU A 39 11.20 -4.44 11.35
C LEU A 39 10.71 -5.20 10.12
N ARG A 40 10.27 -4.47 9.08
CA ARG A 40 9.83 -5.05 7.79
C ARG A 40 10.50 -4.33 6.63
N ILE A 41 11.31 -5.04 5.85
CA ILE A 41 11.93 -4.51 4.64
C ILE A 41 10.91 -4.57 3.49
N GLU A 42 10.59 -3.41 2.92
CA GLU A 42 9.61 -3.24 1.84
C GLU A 42 10.28 -3.39 0.47
N ASP A 43 10.77 -4.60 0.19
CA ASP A 43 11.58 -4.97 -0.96
C ASP A 43 10.79 -5.59 -2.13
N THR A 44 9.57 -5.11 -2.40
CA THR A 44 8.75 -5.61 -3.52
C THR A 44 9.20 -5.13 -4.91
N ASP A 45 9.98 -4.04 -4.97
CA ASP A 45 10.49 -3.45 -6.22
C ASP A 45 11.91 -3.94 -6.52
N LEU A 46 12.00 -5.14 -7.09
CA LEU A 46 13.28 -5.84 -7.30
C LEU A 46 14.30 -5.06 -8.13
N GLU A 47 13.86 -4.18 -9.03
CA GLU A 47 14.77 -3.39 -9.87
C GLU A 47 15.45 -2.25 -9.10
N ARG A 48 14.78 -1.72 -8.06
CA ARG A 48 15.29 -0.58 -7.27
C ARG A 48 15.95 -0.99 -5.96
N ASN A 49 15.77 -2.23 -5.53
CA ASN A 49 16.33 -2.74 -4.28
C ASN A 49 17.79 -3.13 -4.45
N SER A 50 18.60 -2.91 -3.41
CA SER A 50 19.95 -3.45 -3.33
C SER A 50 20.25 -4.05 -1.96
N GLN A 51 21.08 -5.09 -1.94
CA GLN A 51 21.48 -5.72 -0.68
C GLN A 51 22.28 -4.74 0.18
N GLU A 52 23.10 -3.89 -0.44
CA GLU A 52 23.87 -2.85 0.24
C GLU A 52 22.96 -1.85 0.97
N ALA A 53 21.80 -1.51 0.39
CA ALA A 53 20.83 -0.64 1.03
C ALA A 53 20.13 -1.32 2.21
N VAL A 54 19.82 -2.62 2.09
CA VAL A 54 19.31 -3.42 3.21
C VAL A 54 20.32 -3.44 4.36
N ASP A 55 21.57 -3.76 4.06
CA ASP A 55 22.64 -3.86 5.05
C ASP A 55 22.85 -2.52 5.77
N ALA A 56 22.90 -1.41 5.01
CA ALA A 56 23.01 -0.08 5.58
C ALA A 56 21.83 0.33 6.47
N ILE A 57 20.60 -0.12 6.15
CA ILE A 57 19.43 0.07 7.03
C ILE A 57 19.64 -0.69 8.35
N LEU A 58 20.05 -1.96 8.28
CA LEU A 58 20.24 -2.80 9.47
C LEU A 58 21.36 -2.26 10.37
N GLU A 59 22.50 -1.88 9.77
CA GLU A 59 23.61 -1.25 10.46
C GLU A 59 23.20 0.07 11.12
N GLY A 60 22.45 0.92 10.40
CA GLY A 60 21.93 2.17 10.95
C GLY A 60 21.02 1.95 12.16
N MET A 61 20.13 0.96 12.09
CA MET A 61 19.25 0.60 13.21
C MET A 61 20.05 0.09 14.42
N GLN A 62 21.04 -0.77 14.21
CA GLN A 62 21.93 -1.27 15.27
C GLN A 62 22.75 -0.15 15.91
N TRP A 63 23.34 0.74 15.09
CA TRP A 63 24.14 1.86 15.56
C TRP A 63 23.34 2.83 16.43
N MET A 64 22.06 3.06 16.10
CA MET A 64 21.16 3.88 16.90
C MET A 64 20.63 3.16 18.16
N GLY A 65 20.91 1.86 18.33
CA GLY A 65 20.38 1.05 19.44
C GLY A 65 18.87 0.77 19.34
N LEU A 66 18.31 0.80 18.13
CA LEU A 66 16.88 0.56 17.89
C LEU A 66 16.62 -0.92 17.62
N GLU A 67 16.77 -1.75 18.66
CA GLU A 67 16.50 -3.19 18.57
C GLU A 67 15.01 -3.46 18.31
N TRP A 68 14.73 -4.34 17.35
CA TRP A 68 13.39 -4.82 17.01
C TRP A 68 13.09 -6.16 17.66
N ASP A 69 11.84 -6.35 18.03
CA ASP A 69 11.34 -7.55 18.71
C ASP A 69 10.96 -8.65 17.70
N GLU A 70 10.50 -8.25 16.49
CA GLU A 70 10.18 -9.17 15.39
C GLU A 70 10.82 -8.72 14.07
N GLY A 71 11.28 -9.67 13.26
CA GLY A 71 11.90 -9.44 11.96
C GLY A 71 13.44 -9.54 11.94
N PRO A 72 14.11 -9.08 10.87
CA PRO A 72 13.52 -8.40 9.72
C PRO A 72 12.67 -9.34 8.86
N TYR A 73 11.44 -8.92 8.58
CA TYR A 73 10.61 -9.54 7.54
C TYR A 73 10.91 -8.94 6.18
N TYR A 74 10.75 -9.71 5.11
CA TYR A 74 10.98 -9.27 3.73
C TYR A 74 9.70 -9.47 2.92
N GLN A 75 9.21 -8.43 2.26
CA GLN A 75 8.00 -8.51 1.44
C GLN A 75 8.21 -9.36 0.18
N SER A 76 9.42 -9.37 -0.38
CA SER A 76 9.80 -10.23 -1.50
C SER A 76 9.54 -11.73 -1.24
N LYS A 77 9.56 -12.14 0.03
CA LYS A 77 9.32 -13.53 0.46
C LYS A 77 7.84 -13.84 0.75
N ARG A 78 6.93 -12.90 0.47
CA ARG A 78 5.50 -12.98 0.84
C ARG A 78 4.56 -12.86 -0.36
N PHE A 79 5.07 -12.96 -1.59
CA PHE A 79 4.28 -12.79 -2.81
C PHE A 79 3.12 -13.78 -2.92
N ASP A 80 3.31 -15.02 -2.49
CA ASP A 80 2.24 -16.03 -2.46
C ASP A 80 1.08 -15.60 -1.56
N ARG A 81 1.40 -15.07 -0.37
CA ARG A 81 0.42 -14.55 0.59
C ARG A 81 -0.36 -13.35 0.03
N TYR A 82 0.33 -12.45 -0.67
CA TYR A 82 -0.32 -11.31 -1.32
C TYR A 82 -1.26 -11.77 -2.43
N ASN A 83 -0.82 -12.71 -3.27
CA ASN A 83 -1.65 -13.25 -4.34
C ASN A 83 -2.88 -13.99 -3.83
N GLU A 84 -2.73 -14.79 -2.77
CA GLU A 84 -3.86 -15.43 -2.07
C GLU A 84 -4.91 -14.39 -1.63
N MET A 85 -4.47 -13.27 -1.05
CA MET A 85 -5.38 -12.20 -0.62
C MET A 85 -6.05 -11.50 -1.80
N VAL A 86 -5.34 -11.26 -2.92
CA VAL A 86 -5.94 -10.72 -4.14
C VAL A 86 -7.01 -11.67 -4.68
N ASP A 87 -6.74 -12.96 -4.70
CA ASP A 87 -7.69 -13.97 -5.21
C ASP A 87 -8.92 -14.09 -4.30
N LYS A 88 -8.74 -13.97 -2.98
CA LYS A 88 -9.85 -13.84 -2.03
C LYS A 88 -10.73 -12.62 -2.33
N LEU A 89 -10.12 -11.45 -2.56
CA LEU A 89 -10.88 -10.23 -2.90
C LEU A 89 -11.62 -10.34 -4.24
N LEU A 90 -11.03 -11.02 -5.22
CA LEU A 90 -11.71 -11.33 -6.48
C LEU A 90 -12.93 -12.22 -6.24
N ALA A 91 -12.79 -13.27 -5.42
CA ALA A 91 -13.89 -14.18 -5.08
C ALA A 91 -15.02 -13.47 -4.30
N GLU A 92 -14.69 -12.43 -3.53
CA GLU A 92 -15.65 -11.62 -2.76
C GLU A 92 -16.22 -10.42 -3.54
N ASP A 93 -15.94 -10.28 -4.84
CA ASP A 93 -16.29 -9.11 -5.67
C ASP A 93 -15.79 -7.75 -5.13
N LYS A 94 -14.76 -7.79 -4.27
CA LYS A 94 -14.05 -6.62 -3.74
C LYS A 94 -12.90 -6.18 -4.64
N ALA A 95 -12.58 -6.96 -5.67
CA ALA A 95 -11.61 -6.64 -6.70
C ALA A 95 -12.11 -7.13 -8.07
N TYR A 96 -11.55 -6.60 -9.15
CA TYR A 96 -11.92 -6.99 -10.51
C TYR A 96 -10.75 -6.89 -11.48
N LYS A 97 -10.82 -7.66 -12.57
CA LYS A 97 -9.85 -7.60 -13.68
C LYS A 97 -10.11 -6.36 -14.54
N CYS A 98 -9.06 -5.62 -14.85
CA CYS A 98 -9.09 -4.47 -15.75
C CYS A 98 -8.14 -4.72 -16.92
N TYR A 99 -8.69 -4.68 -18.13
CA TYR A 99 -8.01 -4.97 -19.40
C TYR A 99 -7.71 -3.68 -20.20
N ALA A 100 -8.09 -2.51 -19.67
CA ALA A 100 -7.77 -1.24 -20.30
C ALA A 100 -6.25 -1.07 -20.47
N PRO A 101 -5.74 -0.92 -21.70
CA PRO A 101 -4.31 -0.77 -21.96
C PRO A 101 -3.81 0.59 -21.47
N LYS A 102 -2.50 0.70 -21.27
CA LYS A 102 -1.87 1.93 -20.74
C LYS A 102 -2.15 3.13 -21.63
N GLU A 103 -2.07 2.95 -22.95
CA GLU A 103 -2.29 3.98 -23.95
C GLU A 103 -3.71 4.55 -23.88
N LEU A 104 -4.71 3.70 -23.60
CA LEU A 104 -6.09 4.13 -23.40
C LEU A 104 -6.26 4.95 -22.12
N LEU A 105 -5.57 4.58 -21.04
CA LEU A 105 -5.60 5.33 -19.78
C LEU A 105 -4.91 6.70 -19.94
N GLU A 106 -3.85 6.78 -20.74
CA GLU A 106 -3.19 8.04 -21.09
C GLU A 106 -4.09 8.93 -21.95
N GLU A 107 -4.83 8.36 -22.90
CA GLU A 107 -5.83 9.08 -23.69
C GLU A 107 -6.94 9.67 -22.80
N ILE A 108 -7.55 8.85 -21.94
CA ILE A 108 -8.59 9.30 -21.00
C ILE A 108 -8.06 10.40 -20.08
N ARG A 109 -6.83 10.26 -19.60
CA ARG A 109 -6.18 11.28 -18.77
C ARG A 109 -6.01 12.59 -19.53
N ALA A 110 -5.56 12.55 -20.78
CA ALA A 110 -5.42 13.74 -21.61
C ALA A 110 -6.77 14.44 -21.87
N GLU A 111 -7.84 13.66 -22.05
CA GLU A 111 -9.22 14.18 -22.17
C GLU A 111 -9.67 14.89 -20.89
N GLN A 112 -9.47 14.27 -19.72
CA GLN A 112 -9.78 14.86 -18.41
C GLN A 112 -9.01 16.17 -18.21
N GLU A 113 -7.71 16.18 -18.51
CA GLU A 113 -6.85 17.37 -18.40
C GLU A 113 -7.31 18.49 -19.34
N ALA A 114 -7.66 18.18 -20.60
CA ALA A 114 -8.21 19.14 -21.55
C ALA A 114 -9.54 19.74 -21.07
N ASN A 115 -10.35 18.95 -20.36
CA ASN A 115 -11.60 19.37 -19.75
C ASN A 115 -11.41 20.06 -18.38
N LYS A 116 -10.17 20.24 -17.91
CA LYS A 116 -9.82 20.79 -16.58
C LYS A 116 -10.41 19.99 -15.41
N GLU A 117 -10.62 18.70 -15.62
CA GLU A 117 -11.00 17.75 -14.58
C GLU A 117 -9.76 17.26 -13.83
N ILE A 118 -9.95 16.74 -12.62
CA ILE A 118 -8.87 16.05 -11.89
C ILE A 118 -8.71 14.67 -12.52
N PRO A 119 -7.53 14.33 -13.07
CA PRO A 119 -7.37 13.05 -13.74
C PRO A 119 -7.49 11.89 -12.76
N ARG A 120 -8.30 10.90 -13.15
CA ARG A 120 -8.62 9.76 -12.30
C ARG A 120 -9.07 8.56 -13.11
N TYR A 121 -8.83 7.38 -12.56
CA TYR A 121 -9.38 6.16 -13.11
C TYR A 121 -10.86 6.02 -12.71
N ASP A 122 -11.74 5.83 -13.70
CA ASP A 122 -13.16 5.51 -13.51
C ASP A 122 -13.52 4.20 -14.23
N ALA A 123 -13.89 3.17 -13.45
CA ALA A 123 -14.31 1.87 -13.98
C ALA A 123 -15.53 1.95 -14.91
N ASN A 124 -16.36 3.00 -14.78
CA ASN A 124 -17.56 3.22 -15.58
C ASN A 124 -17.30 4.09 -16.84
N HIS A 125 -16.08 4.56 -17.04
CA HIS A 125 -15.77 5.35 -18.24
C HIS A 125 -16.09 4.51 -19.50
N PRO A 126 -16.82 5.05 -20.50
CA PRO A 126 -17.29 4.26 -21.64
C PRO A 126 -16.18 3.49 -22.37
N LYS A 127 -15.00 4.12 -22.52
CA LYS A 127 -13.82 3.48 -23.12
C LYS A 127 -13.27 2.32 -22.29
N ILE A 128 -13.28 2.44 -20.96
CA ILE A 128 -12.83 1.37 -20.04
C ILE A 128 -13.83 0.21 -20.06
N VAL A 129 -15.13 0.51 -20.03
CA VAL A 129 -16.19 -0.50 -20.14
C VAL A 129 -16.07 -1.27 -21.46
N ALA A 130 -15.89 -0.56 -22.58
CA ALA A 130 -15.71 -1.18 -23.89
C ALA A 130 -14.44 -2.05 -23.95
N ALA A 131 -13.32 -1.57 -23.42
CA ALA A 131 -12.07 -2.34 -23.38
C ALA A 131 -12.21 -3.63 -22.54
N ASN A 132 -12.85 -3.54 -21.37
CA ASN A 132 -13.10 -4.71 -20.53
C ASN A 132 -14.09 -5.70 -21.17
N ALA A 133 -15.12 -5.21 -21.88
CA ALA A 133 -16.11 -6.07 -22.54
C ALA A 133 -15.56 -6.80 -23.78
N ALA A 134 -14.56 -6.21 -24.45
CA ALA A 134 -13.90 -6.81 -25.61
C ALA A 134 -12.81 -7.84 -25.25
N ALA A 135 -12.36 -7.84 -24.00
CA ALA A 135 -11.31 -8.73 -23.53
C ALA A 135 -11.76 -10.20 -23.46
N LYS A 136 -10.83 -11.10 -23.70
CA LYS A 136 -11.00 -12.55 -23.58
C LYS A 136 -10.37 -13.04 -22.28
N ASP A 137 -10.84 -14.20 -21.81
CA ASP A 137 -10.17 -14.84 -20.69
C ASP A 137 -8.74 -15.25 -21.09
N GLY A 138 -7.78 -14.97 -20.20
CA GLY A 138 -6.35 -15.11 -20.48
C GLY A 138 -5.66 -13.86 -21.06
N ASP A 139 -6.40 -12.83 -21.48
CA ASP A 139 -5.77 -11.58 -21.90
C ASP A 139 -5.00 -10.92 -20.74
N PRO A 140 -3.86 -10.25 -21.00
CA PRO A 140 -3.11 -9.54 -19.97
C PRO A 140 -3.99 -8.50 -19.27
N CYS A 141 -4.06 -8.56 -17.95
CA CYS A 141 -4.86 -7.64 -17.15
C CYS A 141 -4.17 -7.28 -15.83
N VAL A 142 -4.60 -6.16 -15.27
CA VAL A 142 -4.29 -5.81 -13.88
C VAL A 142 -5.49 -6.13 -13.01
N ILE A 143 -5.27 -6.37 -11.72
CA ILE A 143 -6.36 -6.46 -10.74
C ILE A 143 -6.48 -5.14 -10.02
N ARG A 144 -7.70 -4.58 -10.00
CA ARG A 144 -8.03 -3.36 -9.29
C ARG A 144 -8.91 -3.63 -8.09
N PHE A 145 -8.70 -2.88 -7.02
CA PHE A 145 -9.57 -2.86 -5.86
C PHE A 145 -10.87 -2.14 -6.20
N ARG A 146 -12.02 -2.73 -5.88
CA ARG A 146 -13.33 -2.12 -6.10
C ARG A 146 -13.61 -1.13 -4.96
N ASN A 147 -13.28 0.13 -5.18
CA ASN A 147 -13.52 1.15 -4.19
C ASN A 147 -15.01 1.50 -4.12
N PRO A 148 -15.65 1.51 -2.93
CA PRO A 148 -16.98 2.08 -2.75
C PRO A 148 -17.04 3.49 -3.34
N LYS A 149 -18.12 3.83 -4.05
CA LYS A 149 -18.27 5.13 -4.75
C LYS A 149 -18.93 6.21 -3.89
N GLU A 150 -19.72 5.80 -2.90
CA GLU A 150 -20.44 6.69 -1.98
C GLU A 150 -19.90 6.59 -0.55
N GLY A 151 -20.19 7.60 0.28
CA GLY A 151 -19.71 7.70 1.66
C GLY A 151 -18.30 8.29 1.76
N SER A 152 -17.68 8.09 2.92
CA SER A 152 -16.34 8.60 3.22
C SER A 152 -15.53 7.57 4.03
N VAL A 153 -14.21 7.67 3.92
CA VAL A 153 -13.26 7.04 4.85
C VAL A 153 -12.95 8.05 5.93
N VAL A 154 -13.19 7.67 7.17
CA VAL A 154 -12.97 8.52 8.35
C VAL A 154 -12.03 7.82 9.31
N PHE A 155 -11.04 8.54 9.82
CA PHE A 155 -10.16 8.06 10.88
C PHE A 155 -9.60 9.20 11.72
N ASP A 156 -9.29 8.89 12.97
CA ASP A 156 -8.69 9.84 13.90
C ASP A 156 -7.16 9.65 13.92
N ASP A 157 -6.46 10.55 13.24
CA ASP A 157 -5.00 10.62 13.28
C ASP A 157 -4.55 11.19 14.63
N GLN A 158 -3.63 10.50 15.31
CA GLN A 158 -3.20 10.87 16.66
C GLN A 158 -2.50 12.24 16.74
N ILE A 159 -2.06 12.79 15.61
CA ILE A 159 -1.37 14.08 15.52
C ILE A 159 -2.25 15.15 14.86
N ARG A 160 -3.05 14.79 13.87
CA ARG A 160 -3.87 15.73 13.06
C ARG A 160 -5.34 15.77 13.44
N GLY A 161 -5.78 14.87 14.30
CA GLY A 161 -7.19 14.69 14.63
C GLY A 161 -7.96 14.02 13.49
N ARG A 162 -9.27 14.28 13.44
CA ARG A 162 -10.20 13.65 12.50
C ARG A 162 -9.85 13.98 11.05
N ILE A 163 -9.60 12.96 10.25
CA ILE A 163 -9.43 13.03 8.80
C ILE A 163 -10.62 12.33 8.16
N GLU A 164 -11.25 12.99 7.18
CA GLU A 164 -12.38 12.47 6.43
C GLU A 164 -12.15 12.71 4.94
N ILE A 165 -12.23 11.64 4.15
CA ILE A 165 -12.01 11.68 2.71
C ILE A 165 -13.20 11.02 2.00
N ALA A 166 -13.83 11.77 1.11
CA ALA A 166 -14.96 11.27 0.34
C ALA A 166 -14.53 10.16 -0.61
N ASN A 167 -15.32 9.10 -0.69
CA ASN A 167 -15.06 7.95 -1.54
C ASN A 167 -15.02 8.30 -3.04
N SER A 168 -15.71 9.37 -3.44
CA SER A 168 -15.68 9.93 -4.80
C SER A 168 -14.33 10.55 -5.20
N GLN A 169 -13.42 10.76 -4.25
CA GLN A 169 -12.07 11.27 -4.48
C GLN A 169 -11.02 10.14 -4.56
N MET A 170 -11.45 8.88 -4.50
CA MET A 170 -10.57 7.72 -4.41
C MET A 170 -10.77 6.78 -5.62
N ASP A 171 -9.66 6.42 -6.24
CA ASP A 171 -9.63 5.58 -7.43
C ASP A 171 -9.64 4.08 -7.08
N ASP A 172 -10.05 3.28 -8.05
CA ASP A 172 -9.90 1.82 -8.01
C ASP A 172 -8.42 1.47 -8.28
N LEU A 173 -7.61 1.49 -7.21
CA LEU A 173 -6.18 1.25 -7.27
C LEU A 173 -5.85 -0.15 -7.82
N ILE A 174 -4.76 -0.25 -8.58
CA ILE A 174 -4.18 -1.55 -8.94
C ILE A 174 -3.62 -2.19 -7.67
N ILE A 175 -4.01 -3.44 -7.41
CA ILE A 175 -3.50 -4.28 -6.31
C ILE A 175 -2.61 -5.43 -6.80
N ARG A 176 -2.74 -5.81 -8.07
CA ARG A 176 -1.85 -6.76 -8.77
C ARG A 176 -1.58 -6.29 -10.19
N ARG A 177 -0.31 -6.17 -10.56
CA ARG A 177 0.15 -5.80 -11.90
C ARG A 177 0.00 -6.98 -12.88
N THR A 178 0.17 -6.70 -14.16
CA THR A 178 0.05 -7.68 -15.25
C THR A 178 1.06 -8.82 -15.14
N ASP A 179 2.23 -8.56 -14.56
CA ASP A 179 3.28 -9.54 -14.26
C ASP A 179 2.98 -10.40 -13.01
N GLY A 180 1.82 -10.19 -12.36
CA GLY A 180 1.44 -10.87 -11.13
C GLY A 180 2.02 -10.25 -9.86
N ALA A 181 2.88 -9.22 -9.96
CA ALA A 181 3.46 -8.59 -8.79
C ALA A 181 2.44 -7.68 -8.09
N PRO A 182 2.30 -7.76 -6.76
CA PRO A 182 1.39 -6.91 -6.01
C PRO A 182 1.94 -5.48 -5.88
N THR A 183 1.06 -4.52 -5.63
CA THR A 183 1.45 -3.10 -5.48
C THR A 183 1.71 -2.71 -4.04
N TYR A 184 2.53 -1.67 -3.86
CA TYR A 184 2.90 -1.12 -2.55
C TYR A 184 1.71 -0.91 -1.61
N ASN A 185 0.70 -0.14 -2.04
CA ASN A 185 -0.45 0.19 -1.19
C ASN A 185 -1.20 -1.04 -0.69
N PHE A 186 -1.15 -2.15 -1.45
CA PHE A 186 -1.80 -3.39 -1.09
C PHE A 186 -0.96 -4.20 -0.09
N VAL A 187 0.31 -4.45 -0.40
CA VAL A 187 1.18 -5.31 0.43
C VAL A 187 1.39 -4.77 1.84
N VAL A 188 1.49 -3.44 1.98
CA VAL A 188 1.66 -2.78 3.29
C VAL A 188 0.48 -3.06 4.21
N VAL A 189 -0.74 -3.11 3.66
CA VAL A 189 -1.95 -3.33 4.45
C VAL A 189 -2.07 -4.80 4.85
N VAL A 190 -1.81 -5.70 3.90
CA VAL A 190 -1.82 -7.15 4.17
C VAL A 190 -0.83 -7.47 5.29
N ASP A 191 0.37 -6.88 5.25
CA ASP A 191 1.37 -7.11 6.28
C ASP A 191 1.04 -6.42 7.61
N ASP A 192 0.54 -5.19 7.59
CA ASP A 192 0.14 -4.52 8.83
C ASP A 192 -1.01 -5.31 9.52
N TRP A 193 -1.91 -5.93 8.74
CA TRP A 193 -2.93 -6.84 9.25
C TRP A 193 -2.36 -8.17 9.77
N ASP A 194 -1.61 -8.90 8.94
CA ASP A 194 -1.04 -10.21 9.30
C ASP A 194 -0.08 -10.13 10.50
N MET A 195 0.67 -9.02 10.61
CA MET A 195 1.59 -8.77 11.73
C MET A 195 0.89 -8.21 12.98
N GLY A 196 -0.40 -7.85 12.90
CA GLY A 196 -1.16 -7.29 14.02
C GLY A 196 -0.69 -5.90 14.44
N ILE A 197 -0.28 -5.07 13.48
CA ILE A 197 0.17 -3.69 13.73
C ILE A 197 -1.01 -2.87 14.26
N THR A 198 -0.77 -2.19 15.39
CA THR A 198 -1.78 -1.37 16.06
C THR A 198 -1.57 0.12 15.84
N HIS A 199 -0.32 0.56 15.66
CA HIS A 199 0.04 1.97 15.52
C HIS A 199 1.05 2.13 14.37
N VAL A 200 0.67 2.97 13.41
CA VAL A 200 1.42 3.23 12.19
C VAL A 200 1.99 4.64 12.25
N PHE A 201 3.31 4.75 12.39
CA PHE A 201 4.03 6.01 12.27
C PHE A 201 4.54 6.17 10.85
N VAL A 202 4.06 7.18 10.13
CA VAL A 202 4.48 7.50 8.76
C VAL A 202 4.51 9.01 8.55
N VAL A 203 5.41 9.47 7.69
CA VAL A 203 5.35 10.86 7.19
C VAL A 203 4.15 10.98 6.24
N LYS A 204 3.45 12.12 6.27
CA LYS A 204 2.25 12.33 5.46
C LYS A 204 2.53 12.06 3.99
N THR A 205 1.79 11.12 3.45
CA THR A 205 1.72 10.82 2.02
C THR A 205 0.25 10.60 1.66
N THR A 206 -0.09 10.71 0.38
CA THR A 206 -1.45 10.42 -0.13
C THR A 206 -1.85 8.94 0.02
N SER A 207 -0.90 8.05 0.35
CA SER A 207 -1.15 6.61 0.55
C SER A 207 -1.82 6.27 1.88
N THR A 208 -1.76 7.14 2.90
CA THR A 208 -2.35 6.87 4.23
C THR A 208 -3.86 6.61 4.15
N THR A 209 -4.57 7.31 3.27
CA THR A 209 -6.01 7.12 3.06
C THR A 209 -6.36 5.73 2.53
N HIS A 210 -5.56 5.26 1.57
CA HIS A 210 -5.75 3.94 0.95
C HIS A 210 -5.46 2.82 1.95
N HIS A 211 -4.49 3.05 2.84
CA HIS A 211 -4.14 2.15 3.93
C HIS A 211 -5.28 2.01 4.95
N VAL A 212 -5.84 3.12 5.45
CA VAL A 212 -6.95 3.08 6.42
C VAL A 212 -8.18 2.39 5.85
N LYS A 213 -8.50 2.62 4.57
CA LYS A 213 -9.68 2.03 3.94
C LYS A 213 -9.59 0.51 3.86
N SER A 214 -8.44 0.01 3.45
CA SER A 214 -8.21 -1.44 3.29
C SER A 214 -8.15 -2.16 4.64
N THR A 215 -7.65 -1.52 5.71
CA THR A 215 -7.75 -2.03 7.08
C THR A 215 -9.18 -1.99 7.63
N SER A 216 -9.93 -0.92 7.37
CA SER A 216 -11.32 -0.75 7.88
C SER A 216 -12.37 -1.58 7.14
N MET A 217 -12.13 -1.88 5.85
CA MET A 217 -12.99 -2.77 5.07
C MET A 217 -12.84 -4.25 5.43
N LYS A 218 -12.00 -4.58 6.44
CA LYS A 218 -11.65 -5.96 6.82
C LYS A 218 -11.34 -6.78 5.56
N LEU A 219 -10.16 -6.57 5.00
CA LEU A 219 -9.51 -7.64 4.24
C LEU A 219 -9.68 -9.00 4.97
#